data_AF-A0A2R6C0M3-F1
#
_entry.id   AF-A0A2R6C0M3-F1
#
_cell.length_a   1.000
_cell.length_b   1.000
_cell.length_c   1.000
_cell.angle_alpha   90.00
_cell.angle_beta   90.00
_cell.angle_gamma   90.00
#
_symmetry.space_group_name_H-M   'P 1'
#
loop_
_entity.id
_entity.type
_entity.pdbx_description
1 polymer ?
#
loop_
_entity_poly.entity_id
_entity_poly.type
_entity_poly.pdbx_seq_one_letter_code
_entity_poly.pdbx_strand_id
1 'polypeptide(L)' 'MTSTGFMPGYQQPQSVSYNQASKYCPMCGKPNPQEARFCISCGSRFP' A
#
# COMPACT_ATOMS: atom_id res chain seq x y z
N MET A 1 -26.41 -38.32 -3.03
CA MET A 1 -26.07 -38.82 -1.69
C MET A 1 -24.59 -39.21 -1.52
N THR A 2 -23.69 -38.76 -2.40
CA THR A 2 -22.24 -38.69 -2.14
C THR A 2 -21.84 -37.25 -2.47
N SER A 3 -22.00 -36.31 -1.54
CA SER A 3 -20.97 -35.98 -0.54
C SER A 3 -19.58 -35.86 -1.17
N THR A 4 -19.44 -34.98 -2.16
CA THR A 4 -18.12 -34.53 -2.62
C THR A 4 -17.90 -33.12 -2.09
N GLY A 5 -17.23 -33.06 -0.93
CA GLY A 5 -16.20 -32.09 -0.57
C GLY A 5 -16.52 -30.60 -0.74
N PHE A 6 -16.92 -29.97 0.36
CA PHE A 6 -16.84 -28.53 0.55
C PHE A 6 -15.37 -28.08 0.36
N MET A 7 -15.15 -27.14 -0.54
CA MET A 7 -13.85 -26.46 -0.67
C MET A 7 -13.72 -25.48 0.51
N PRO A 8 -12.73 -25.62 1.41
CA PRO A 8 -12.44 -24.55 2.35
C PRO A 8 -11.88 -23.39 1.53
N GLY A 9 -12.64 -22.31 1.44
CA GLY A 9 -12.21 -21.10 0.76
C GLY A 9 -10.84 -20.68 1.29
N TYR A 10 -9.91 -20.44 0.37
CA TYR A 10 -8.65 -19.78 0.68
C TYR A 10 -8.99 -18.40 1.23
N GLN A 11 -9.00 -18.27 2.56
CA GLN A 11 -9.09 -16.98 3.21
C GLN A 11 -7.77 -16.27 2.96
N GLN A 12 -7.80 -15.39 1.95
CA GLN A 12 -6.77 -14.39 1.71
C GLN A 12 -6.43 -13.76 3.07
N PRO A 13 -5.16 -13.71 3.50
CA PRO A 13 -4.82 -13.11 4.79
C PRO A 13 -5.29 -11.66 4.79
N GLN A 14 -6.34 -11.41 5.55
CA GLN A 14 -6.95 -10.11 5.72
C GLN A 14 -6.00 -9.22 6.51
N SER A 15 -5.97 -7.94 6.13
CA SER A 15 -5.51 -6.81 6.96
C SER A 15 -4.02 -6.61 7.14
N VAL A 16 -3.23 -6.65 6.07
CA VAL A 16 -2.12 -5.69 6.03
C VAL A 16 -2.73 -4.32 5.79
N SER A 17 -3.24 -3.73 6.87
CA SER A 17 -3.51 -2.30 6.96
C SER A 17 -2.14 -1.64 6.98
N TYR A 18 -1.48 -1.65 5.83
CA TYR A 18 -0.35 -0.80 5.60
C TYR A 18 -0.92 0.59 5.74
N ASN A 19 -0.79 1.15 6.94
CA ASN A 19 -0.63 2.57 7.13
C ASN A 19 0.60 2.93 6.29
N GLN A 20 0.40 3.04 4.98
CA GLN A 20 1.32 3.61 4.02
C GLN A 20 1.33 5.08 4.41
N ALA A 21 2.02 5.34 5.52
CA ALA A 21 2.23 6.66 6.02
C ALA A 21 2.81 7.39 4.80
N SER A 22 2.08 8.43 4.40
CA SER A 22 2.36 9.20 3.20
C SER A 22 2.72 10.60 3.65
N LYS A 23 3.68 11.21 2.97
CA LYS A 23 4.11 12.59 3.17
C LYS A 23 3.82 13.38 1.91
N TYR A 24 3.36 14.60 2.09
CA TYR A 24 3.16 15.52 0.98
C TYR A 24 4.49 16.18 0.62
N CYS A 25 4.78 16.28 -0.68
CA CYS A 25 5.96 16.97 -1.15
C CYS A 25 5.86 18.47 -0.84
N PRO A 26 6.83 19.09 -0.14
CA PRO A 26 6.78 20.52 0.15
C PRO A 26 6.95 21.39 -1.11
N MET A 27 7.46 20.83 -2.21
CA MET A 27 7.69 21.56 -3.46
C MET A 27 6.48 21.54 -4.41
N CYS A 28 5.73 20.43 -4.47
CA CYS A 28 4.63 20.27 -5.43
C CYS A 28 3.31 19.79 -4.82
N GLY A 29 3.26 19.47 -3.52
CA GLY A 29 2.04 19.04 -2.84
C GLY A 29 1.57 17.62 -3.17
N LYS A 30 2.30 16.82 -3.96
CA LYS A 30 1.91 15.42 -4.25
C LYS A 30 2.10 14.53 -3.01
N PRO A 31 1.19 13.57 -2.73
CA PRO A 31 1.46 12.52 -1.74
C PRO A 31 2.55 11.56 -2.23
N ASN A 32 3.43 11.17 -1.32
CA ASN A 32 4.54 10.24 -1.56
C ASN A 32 4.66 9.27 -0.37
N PRO A 33 5.22 8.07 -0.54
CA PRO A 33 5.56 7.18 0.57
C PRO A 33 6.49 7.87 1.59
N GLN A 34 6.37 7.57 2.88
CA GLN A 34 7.27 8.15 3.89
C GLN A 34 8.74 7.80 3.65
N GLU A 35 9.01 6.59 3.16
CA GLU A 35 10.35 6.11 2.80
C GLU A 35 10.91 6.74 1.52
N ALA A 36 10.11 7.49 0.77
CA ALA A 36 10.56 8.13 -0.47
C ALA A 36 11.67 9.16 -0.19
N ARG A 37 12.83 8.97 -0.82
CA ARG A 37 13.97 9.92 -0.74
C ARG A 37 13.81 11.09 -1.73
N PHE A 38 13.08 10.87 -2.81
CA PHE A 38 12.77 11.85 -3.85
C PHE A 38 11.27 11.81 -4.18
N CYS A 39 10.70 12.94 -4.58
CA CYS A 39 9.31 13.00 -4.99
C CYS A 39 9.09 12.27 -6.31
N ILE A 40 8.13 11.34 -6.35
CA ILE A 40 7.79 10.57 -7.56
C ILE A 40 7.18 11.43 -8.66
N SER A 41 6.72 12.65 -8.33
CA SER A 41 6.04 13.53 -9.27
C SER A 41 6.90 14.68 -9.80
N CYS A 42 7.80 15.23 -8.99
CA CYS A 42 8.62 16.38 -9.39
C CYS A 42 10.13 16.15 -9.25
N GLY A 43 10.56 15.01 -8.68
CA GLY A 43 11.98 14.67 -8.51
C GLY A 43 12.71 15.39 -7.37
N SER A 44 12.05 16.33 -6.67
CA SER A 44 12.67 17.04 -5.54
C SER A 44 13.05 16.08 -4.41
N ARG A 45 14.23 16.27 -3.81
CA ARG A 45 14.68 15.48 -2.66
C ARG A 45 13.89 15.89 -1.42
N PHE A 46 13.47 14.91 -0.63
CA PHE A 46 12.89 15.19 0.69
C PHE A 46 14.00 15.57 1.68
N PRO A 47 13.75 16.53 2.61
CA PRO A 47 14.67 16.81 3.71
C PRO A 47 14.88 15.57 4.59
#